data_AF-A0A180FR00-F1
#
_entry.id   AF-A0A180FR00-F1
#
_cell.length_a   1.000
_cell.length_b   1.000
_cell.length_c   1.000
_cell.angle_alpha   90.00
_cell.angle_beta   90.00
_cell.angle_gamma   90.00
#
_symmetry.space_group_name_H-M   'P 1'
#
loop_
_entity.id
_entity.type
_entity.pdbx_description
1 polymer ?
#
loop_
_entity_poly.entity_id
_entity_poly.type
_entity_poly.pdbx_seq_one_letter_code
_entity_poly.pdbx_strand_id
1 'polypeptide(L)'
;MKKSVLFLCAVAVMCFFTACNGGNKAQESAVETEVSSYTLLDLPTIELDGFQADAEGWISIFDGTSFNGWRGYNREDMPAAWTIEDNSIKIQGSGNGEAGAKDGGDIIFAHKFKNFELEMEWKVGKGSNSGIFYLAQEVDGEPIYISAPECQVLDNENHPDAKLGVDGNRKSSSLYDMIPADPQNSKPFGEWNKVKIVCFKGTVIHYQNDEQVLEYHLWTKAWENLLMESKFKQGSKDFPVAYELLSNCGGPNKEGFIGLQDHGDDVWFRNIKVKVLD
;
A
#
# COMPACT_ATOMS: atom_id res chain seq x y z
N MET A 1 67.73 22.79 -39.29
CA MET A 1 67.50 24.04 -40.07
C MET A 1 66.38 24.84 -39.40
N LYS A 2 66.67 26.10 -39.04
CA LYS A 2 65.80 27.22 -38.58
C LYS A 2 64.89 26.95 -37.36
N LYS A 3 65.25 27.36 -36.13
CA LYS A 3 65.22 28.73 -35.50
C LYS A 3 63.79 29.28 -35.36
N SER A 4 63.21 29.25 -34.15
CA SER A 4 63.11 30.34 -33.15
C SER A 4 61.71 31.00 -33.24
N VAL A 5 60.99 31.58 -32.26
CA VAL A 5 61.25 32.42 -31.06
C VAL A 5 59.91 32.38 -30.25
N LEU A 6 59.89 32.06 -28.95
CA LEU A 6 59.69 32.96 -27.79
C LEU A 6 58.53 33.98 -27.89
N PHE A 7 57.62 34.01 -26.90
CA PHE A 7 57.37 35.24 -26.12
C PHE A 7 56.74 34.92 -24.75
N LEU A 8 57.48 35.33 -23.72
CA LEU A 8 57.10 35.46 -22.32
C LEU A 8 56.02 36.54 -22.16
N CYS A 9 55.18 36.43 -21.12
CA CYS A 9 55.09 37.45 -20.08
C CYS A 9 54.14 37.01 -18.96
N ALA A 10 54.69 36.88 -17.76
CA ALA A 10 53.98 36.80 -16.50
C ALA A 10 53.74 38.21 -15.96
N VAL A 11 52.56 38.51 -15.40
CA VAL A 11 52.40 39.51 -14.32
C VAL A 11 51.28 39.07 -13.37
N ALA A 12 51.58 39.21 -12.08
CA ALA A 12 50.81 38.83 -10.92
C ALA A 12 49.75 39.88 -10.50
N VAL A 13 48.69 39.37 -9.88
CA VAL A 13 47.88 39.87 -8.75
C VAL A 13 47.64 41.38 -8.59
N MET A 14 46.36 41.77 -8.55
CA MET A 14 45.87 42.72 -7.55
C MET A 14 44.37 42.53 -7.28
N CYS A 15 44.05 42.16 -6.04
CA CYS A 15 42.70 42.18 -5.51
C CYS A 15 42.28 43.64 -5.24
N PHE A 16 41.12 44.04 -5.75
CA PHE A 16 40.41 45.22 -5.26
C PHE A 16 39.10 44.77 -4.60
N PHE A 17 38.99 45.02 -3.29
CA PHE A 17 37.70 45.08 -2.61
C PHE A 17 37.20 46.52 -2.67
N THR A 18 36.03 46.72 -3.27
CA THR A 18 35.18 47.89 -3.01
C THR A 18 33.74 47.41 -2.85
N ALA A 19 33.18 47.73 -1.68
CA ALA A 19 31.79 47.47 -1.32
C ALA A 19 30.90 48.66 -1.75
N CYS A 20 29.73 48.36 -2.31
CA CYS A 20 28.41 48.72 -1.77
C CYS A 20 27.33 48.88 -2.87
N ASN A 21 26.23 48.15 -2.60
CA ASN A 21 24.83 48.44 -2.92
C ASN A 21 24.32 48.30 -4.36
N GLY A 22 23.56 47.22 -4.56
CA GLY A 22 22.66 47.01 -5.69
C GLY A 22 22.01 45.64 -5.53
N GLY A 23 20.82 45.60 -4.92
CA GLY A 23 20.10 44.37 -4.68
C GLY A 23 19.81 43.64 -5.98
N ASN A 24 20.18 42.36 -6.03
CA ASN A 24 19.41 41.35 -6.71
C ASN A 24 19.68 40.02 -5.99
N LYS A 25 18.63 39.48 -5.39
CA LYS A 25 18.63 38.11 -4.89
C LYS A 25 18.96 37.23 -6.09
N ALA A 26 20.12 36.58 -6.04
CA ALA A 26 20.37 35.44 -6.90
C ALA A 26 19.27 34.41 -6.58
N GLN A 27 18.42 34.18 -7.57
CA GLN A 27 17.44 33.12 -7.57
C GLN A 27 18.25 31.83 -7.52
N GLU A 28 18.26 31.17 -6.35
CA GLU A 28 18.63 29.77 -6.26
C GLU A 28 17.73 29.01 -7.23
N SER A 29 18.28 28.66 -8.38
CA SER A 29 17.69 27.69 -9.27
C SER A 29 17.54 26.40 -8.48
N ALA A 30 16.31 25.96 -8.28
CA ALA A 30 16.03 24.62 -7.81
C ALA A 30 16.85 23.66 -8.67
N VAL A 31 17.69 22.85 -8.03
CA VAL A 31 18.24 21.67 -8.67
C VAL A 31 17.08 20.69 -8.75
N GLU A 32 16.33 20.75 -9.84
CA GLU A 32 15.45 19.66 -10.25
C GLU A 32 16.34 18.45 -10.55
N THR A 33 16.36 17.52 -9.61
CA THR A 33 16.67 16.14 -9.98
C THR A 33 15.33 15.54 -10.36
N GLU A 34 15.02 15.45 -11.65
CA GLU A 34 13.89 14.65 -12.13
C GLU A 34 14.09 13.20 -11.65
N VAL A 35 13.24 12.77 -10.73
CA VAL A 35 12.79 11.38 -10.67
C VAL A 35 11.28 11.40 -10.38
N SER A 36 10.49 12.05 -11.24
CA SER A 36 9.03 12.11 -11.05
C SER A 36 8.35 11.03 -11.90
N SER A 37 8.53 9.76 -11.54
CA SER A 37 7.95 8.62 -12.27
C SER A 37 6.45 8.43 -12.00
N TYR A 38 5.88 9.06 -10.96
CA TYR A 38 4.45 9.00 -10.60
C TYR A 38 3.99 10.27 -9.87
N THR A 39 2.68 10.44 -9.74
CA THR A 39 2.04 11.52 -8.96
C THR A 39 1.26 10.92 -7.80
N LEU A 40 1.50 11.40 -6.57
CA LEU A 40 0.65 11.08 -5.43
C LEU A 40 -0.56 12.01 -5.40
N LEU A 41 -1.75 11.45 -5.18
CA LEU A 41 -2.95 12.23 -4.98
C LEU A 41 -3.05 12.73 -3.53
N ASP A 42 -3.59 13.93 -3.37
CA ASP A 42 -3.88 14.55 -2.07
C ASP A 42 -5.41 14.67 -1.89
N LEU A 43 -6.07 13.51 -1.85
CA LEU A 43 -7.51 13.43 -1.64
C LEU A 43 -7.87 13.58 -0.16
N PRO A 44 -9.11 14.00 0.15
CA PRO A 44 -9.54 14.19 1.53
C PRO A 44 -9.30 12.95 2.41
N THR A 45 -8.80 13.22 3.61
CA THR A 45 -8.63 12.24 4.68
C THR A 45 -9.53 12.62 5.86
N ILE A 46 -9.73 11.68 6.77
CA ILE A 46 -10.49 11.86 8.00
C ILE A 46 -9.60 11.70 9.23
N GLU A 47 -9.96 12.41 10.28
CA GLU A 47 -9.38 12.21 11.61
C GLU A 47 -10.16 11.12 12.37
N LEU A 48 -9.51 10.48 13.35
CA LEU A 48 -10.13 9.41 14.15
C LEU A 48 -10.98 9.93 15.31
N ASP A 49 -11.05 11.24 15.53
CA ASP A 49 -11.77 11.87 16.65
C ASP A 49 -13.29 11.58 16.64
N GLY A 50 -13.86 11.36 15.45
CA GLY A 50 -15.24 10.92 15.26
C GLY A 50 -15.50 9.43 15.52
N PHE A 51 -14.46 8.64 15.81
CA PHE A 51 -14.55 7.20 16.00
C PHE A 51 -14.21 6.84 17.45
N GLN A 52 -15.15 6.19 18.14
CA GLN A 52 -14.96 5.86 19.55
C GLN A 52 -14.00 4.67 19.71
N ALA A 53 -12.96 4.87 20.51
CA ALA A 53 -12.10 3.79 20.99
C ALA A 53 -12.75 3.05 22.18
N ASP A 54 -12.56 1.74 22.26
CA ASP A 54 -12.88 0.96 23.45
C ASP A 54 -11.83 1.13 24.56
N ALA A 55 -12.04 0.46 25.70
CA ALA A 55 -11.13 0.54 26.85
C ALA A 55 -9.73 -0.04 26.59
N GLU A 56 -9.58 -0.86 25.54
CA GLU A 56 -8.32 -1.46 25.13
C GLU A 56 -7.63 -0.65 24.01
N GLY A 57 -8.26 0.42 23.53
CA GLY A 57 -7.77 1.31 22.49
C GLY A 57 -8.13 0.89 21.07
N TRP A 58 -9.06 -0.05 20.88
CA TRP A 58 -9.55 -0.40 19.55
C TRP A 58 -10.58 0.60 19.07
N ILE A 59 -10.38 1.11 17.87
CA ILE A 59 -11.27 2.04 17.18
C ILE A 59 -12.02 1.25 16.11
N SER A 60 -13.36 1.20 16.18
CA SER A 60 -14.17 0.58 15.14
C SER A 60 -14.20 1.49 13.91
N ILE A 61 -13.58 1.07 12.81
CA ILE A 61 -13.53 1.85 11.56
C ILE A 61 -14.65 1.47 10.58
N PHE A 62 -15.52 0.54 10.99
CA PHE A 62 -16.80 0.25 10.34
C PHE A 62 -17.86 -0.01 11.41
N ASP A 63 -19.01 0.64 11.30
CA ASP A 63 -20.08 0.59 12.31
C ASP A 63 -21.16 -0.47 12.00
N GLY A 64 -21.06 -1.15 10.85
CA GLY A 64 -22.05 -2.12 10.37
C GLY A 64 -23.19 -1.52 9.54
N THR A 65 -23.29 -0.21 9.43
CA THR A 65 -24.49 0.48 8.92
C THR A 65 -24.20 1.61 7.93
N SER A 66 -22.98 2.15 7.92
CA SER A 66 -22.57 3.24 7.05
C SER A 66 -21.13 3.06 6.54
N PHE A 67 -20.83 3.74 5.44
CA PHE A 67 -19.48 3.87 4.90
C PHE A 67 -18.75 5.11 5.45
N ASN A 68 -19.12 5.59 6.64
CA ASN A 68 -18.44 6.73 7.24
C ASN A 68 -16.92 6.47 7.34
N GLY A 69 -16.13 7.37 6.77
CA GLY A 69 -14.67 7.24 6.68
C GLY A 69 -14.14 6.38 5.53
N TRP A 70 -15.01 5.73 4.75
CA TRP A 70 -14.62 4.94 3.57
C TRP A 70 -14.91 5.69 2.28
N ARG A 71 -14.04 5.50 1.28
CA ARG A 71 -14.23 5.95 -0.10
C ARG A 71 -13.46 5.04 -1.06
N GLY A 72 -13.70 5.18 -2.36
CA GLY A 72 -12.90 4.49 -3.37
C GLY A 72 -11.45 4.97 -3.38
N TYR A 73 -10.53 4.07 -3.69
CA TYR A 73 -9.14 4.40 -3.96
C TYR A 73 -9.05 5.31 -5.20
N ASN A 74 -8.27 6.40 -5.12
CA ASN A 74 -8.12 7.43 -6.15
C ASN A 74 -9.43 8.16 -6.54
N ARG A 75 -10.44 8.17 -5.66
CA ARG A 75 -11.69 8.93 -5.83
C ARG A 75 -12.27 9.41 -4.50
N GLU A 76 -13.12 10.43 -4.54
CA GLU A 76 -13.70 11.04 -3.33
C GLU A 76 -14.97 10.33 -2.85
N ASP A 77 -15.67 9.63 -3.74
CA ASP A 77 -16.94 8.97 -3.47
C ASP A 77 -16.78 7.47 -3.20
N MET A 78 -17.80 6.89 -2.57
CA MET A 78 -17.89 5.45 -2.39
C MET A 78 -18.41 4.79 -3.68
N PRO A 79 -17.71 3.80 -4.27
CA PRO A 79 -18.20 3.12 -5.47
C PRO A 79 -19.47 2.33 -5.19
N ALA A 80 -20.46 2.38 -6.09
CA ALA A 80 -21.78 1.80 -5.86
C ALA A 80 -21.80 0.25 -5.80
N ALA A 81 -20.76 -0.42 -6.30
CA ALA A 81 -20.64 -1.87 -6.19
C ALA A 81 -20.38 -2.35 -4.75
N TRP A 82 -19.87 -1.46 -3.88
CA TRP A 82 -19.73 -1.73 -2.46
C TRP A 82 -21.04 -1.43 -1.73
N THR A 83 -21.54 -2.43 -1.04
CA THR A 83 -22.82 -2.39 -0.33
C THR A 83 -22.66 -2.84 1.11
N ILE A 84 -23.68 -2.59 1.93
CA ILE A 84 -23.74 -3.11 3.29
C ILE A 84 -24.80 -4.21 3.32
N GLU A 85 -24.40 -5.40 3.75
CA GLU A 85 -25.25 -6.58 3.87
C GLU A 85 -24.95 -7.26 5.21
N ASP A 86 -25.97 -7.50 6.05
CA ASP A 86 -25.84 -8.17 7.35
C ASP A 86 -24.70 -7.62 8.21
N ASN A 87 -24.66 -6.30 8.38
CA ASN A 87 -23.62 -5.57 9.11
C ASN A 87 -22.20 -5.81 8.59
N SER A 88 -22.06 -6.06 7.29
CA SER A 88 -20.79 -6.33 6.62
C SER A 88 -20.64 -5.43 5.39
N ILE A 89 -19.44 -4.90 5.16
CA ILE A 89 -19.06 -4.35 3.87
C ILE A 89 -19.00 -5.50 2.87
N LYS A 90 -19.65 -5.37 1.72
CA LYS A 90 -19.72 -6.38 0.67
C LYS A 90 -19.39 -5.78 -0.68
N ILE A 91 -18.46 -6.38 -1.41
CA ILE A 91 -18.29 -6.12 -2.84
C ILE A 91 -19.21 -7.06 -3.62
N GLN A 92 -20.00 -6.51 -4.54
CA GLN A 92 -20.82 -7.32 -5.45
C GLN A 92 -19.96 -7.86 -6.59
N GLY A 93 -19.83 -9.18 -6.67
CA GLY A 93 -19.05 -9.85 -7.70
C GLY A 93 -19.60 -9.63 -9.10
N SER A 94 -18.73 -9.20 -10.02
CA SER A 94 -19.01 -9.10 -11.44
C SER A 94 -18.65 -10.37 -12.22
N GLY A 95 -17.80 -11.23 -11.65
CA GLY A 95 -17.17 -12.36 -12.30
C GLY A 95 -16.04 -12.00 -13.27
N ASN A 96 -15.57 -10.74 -13.27
CA ASN A 96 -14.58 -10.26 -14.23
C ASN A 96 -13.14 -10.22 -13.70
N GLY A 97 -12.86 -10.81 -12.53
CA GLY A 97 -11.52 -10.85 -11.94
C GLY A 97 -10.97 -9.44 -11.67
N GLU A 98 -9.71 -9.20 -12.00
CA GLU A 98 -9.00 -7.92 -11.83
C GLU A 98 -9.68 -6.71 -12.52
N ALA A 99 -10.61 -6.92 -13.46
CA ALA A 99 -11.39 -5.82 -14.02
C ALA A 99 -12.41 -5.24 -13.03
N GLY A 100 -12.68 -5.94 -11.92
CA GLY A 100 -13.55 -5.51 -10.84
C GLY A 100 -15.03 -5.43 -11.24
N ALA A 101 -15.83 -4.85 -10.36
CA ALA A 101 -17.23 -4.56 -10.57
C ALA A 101 -17.47 -3.25 -11.33
N LYS A 102 -18.64 -3.16 -11.97
CA LYS A 102 -19.06 -1.90 -12.59
C LYS A 102 -19.30 -0.86 -11.49
N ASP A 103 -18.62 0.29 -11.60
CA ASP A 103 -18.56 1.28 -10.52
C ASP A 103 -18.11 0.65 -9.19
N GLY A 104 -17.12 -0.24 -9.29
CA GLY A 104 -16.35 -0.80 -8.18
C GLY A 104 -14.97 -0.15 -8.10
N GLY A 105 -13.95 -0.99 -8.02
CA GLY A 105 -12.59 -0.61 -7.66
C GLY A 105 -12.35 -0.74 -6.16
N ASP A 106 -11.08 -0.72 -5.78
CA ASP A 106 -10.67 -0.88 -4.39
C ASP A 106 -11.20 0.28 -3.53
N ILE A 107 -11.45 0.00 -2.24
CA ILE A 107 -11.86 1.02 -1.26
C ILE A 107 -10.82 1.15 -0.17
N ILE A 108 -10.76 2.34 0.42
CA ILE A 108 -9.87 2.64 1.53
C ILE A 108 -10.64 3.29 2.68
N PHE A 109 -10.21 3.01 3.89
CA PHE A 109 -10.52 3.87 5.02
C PHE A 109 -9.60 5.08 4.95
N ALA A 110 -10.16 6.28 4.81
CA ALA A 110 -9.44 7.49 4.45
C ALA A 110 -8.63 8.11 5.61
N HIS A 111 -7.99 7.29 6.44
CA HIS A 111 -7.05 7.68 7.46
C HIS A 111 -5.73 6.91 7.25
N LYS A 112 -4.60 7.62 7.28
CA LYS A 112 -3.29 6.97 7.13
C LYS A 112 -2.81 6.43 8.47
N PHE A 113 -2.50 5.14 8.53
CA PHE A 113 -1.93 4.50 9.71
C PHE A 113 -0.45 4.22 9.51
N LYS A 114 0.31 4.32 10.59
CA LYS A 114 1.77 4.05 10.62
C LYS A 114 2.09 2.78 11.39
N ASN A 115 1.87 2.82 12.70
CA ASN A 115 2.02 1.69 13.60
C ASN A 115 0.63 1.32 14.09
N PHE A 116 0.18 0.10 13.83
CA PHE A 116 -1.18 -0.31 14.13
C PHE A 116 -1.31 -1.83 14.28
N GLU A 117 -2.35 -2.25 14.97
CA GLU A 117 -2.96 -3.56 14.81
C GLU A 117 -4.32 -3.39 14.14
N LEU A 118 -4.56 -4.12 13.07
CA LEU A 118 -5.85 -4.22 12.39
C LEU A 118 -6.44 -5.59 12.70
N GLU A 119 -7.68 -5.64 13.18
CA GLU A 119 -8.48 -6.87 13.25
C GLU A 119 -9.74 -6.71 12.39
N MET A 120 -10.07 -7.75 11.64
CA MET A 120 -11.35 -7.86 10.97
C MET A 120 -11.73 -9.33 10.76
N GLU A 121 -12.98 -9.55 10.39
CA GLU A 121 -13.46 -10.84 9.88
C GLU A 121 -13.80 -10.72 8.40
N TRP A 122 -13.49 -11.76 7.63
CA TRP A 122 -13.85 -11.86 6.23
C TRP A 122 -14.53 -13.20 5.92
N LYS A 123 -15.39 -13.19 4.91
CA LYS A 123 -16.08 -14.37 4.36
C LYS A 123 -16.06 -14.27 2.85
N VAL A 124 -15.78 -15.37 2.18
CA VAL A 124 -15.73 -15.46 0.71
C VAL A 124 -16.85 -16.33 0.17
N GLY A 125 -17.33 -16.00 -1.03
CA GLY A 125 -18.10 -16.92 -1.87
C GLY A 125 -17.25 -18.08 -2.38
N LYS A 126 -17.89 -19.09 -2.98
CA LYS A 126 -17.17 -20.23 -3.55
C LYS A 126 -16.31 -19.78 -4.73
N GLY A 127 -15.01 -19.97 -4.61
CA GLY A 127 -14.03 -19.58 -5.60
C GLY A 127 -13.84 -18.06 -5.69
N SER A 128 -14.18 -17.28 -4.67
CA SER A 128 -13.97 -15.84 -4.66
C SER A 128 -12.53 -15.45 -4.28
N ASN A 129 -12.08 -14.30 -4.81
CA ASN A 129 -10.84 -13.62 -4.49
C ASN A 129 -11.08 -12.17 -4.03
N SER A 130 -10.24 -11.67 -3.13
CA SER A 130 -10.10 -10.28 -2.71
C SER A 130 -8.77 -10.15 -1.95
N GLY A 131 -8.53 -9.01 -1.32
CA GLY A 131 -7.29 -8.71 -0.62
C GLY A 131 -7.50 -7.59 0.38
N ILE A 132 -6.65 -7.60 1.41
CA ILE A 132 -6.57 -6.52 2.40
C ILE A 132 -5.25 -5.81 2.19
N PHE A 133 -5.33 -4.54 1.80
CA PHE A 133 -4.19 -3.67 1.62
C PHE A 133 -3.91 -2.87 2.89
N TYR A 134 -2.64 -2.57 3.11
CA TYR A 134 -2.20 -1.67 4.19
C TYR A 134 -1.00 -0.85 3.74
N LEU A 135 -0.80 0.30 4.39
CA LEU A 135 0.23 1.29 4.04
C LEU A 135 0.09 1.84 2.60
N ALA A 136 -1.10 1.72 2.00
CA ALA A 136 -1.36 2.14 0.63
C ALA A 136 -1.15 3.65 0.43
N GLN A 137 -0.63 4.02 -0.74
CA GLN A 137 -0.57 5.39 -1.24
C GLN A 137 -1.50 5.52 -2.44
N GLU A 138 -2.17 6.66 -2.56
CA GLU A 138 -2.97 6.99 -3.74
C GLU A 138 -2.06 7.56 -4.82
N VAL A 139 -1.88 6.78 -5.88
CA VAL A 139 -0.96 7.08 -6.98
C VAL A 139 -1.80 7.21 -8.24
N ASP A 140 -1.75 8.39 -8.86
CA ASP A 140 -2.63 8.71 -9.98
C ASP A 140 -2.49 7.72 -11.14
N GLY A 141 -3.62 7.18 -11.62
CA GLY A 141 -3.68 6.22 -12.72
C GLY A 141 -3.12 4.82 -12.44
N GLU A 142 -2.62 4.56 -11.23
CA GLU A 142 -2.01 3.28 -10.85
C GLU A 142 -2.93 2.51 -9.89
N PRO A 143 -2.89 1.17 -9.86
CA PRO A 143 -3.72 0.36 -8.95
C PRO A 143 -3.12 0.27 -7.54
N ILE A 144 -3.95 0.12 -6.50
CA ILE A 144 -3.51 0.21 -5.09
C ILE A 144 -2.30 -0.70 -4.73
N TYR A 145 -2.27 -1.92 -5.30
CA TYR A 145 -1.28 -2.95 -5.01
C TYR A 145 0.16 -2.60 -5.46
N ILE A 146 0.35 -1.54 -6.24
CA ILE A 146 1.70 -1.06 -6.60
C ILE A 146 2.40 -0.35 -5.44
N SER A 147 1.67 0.06 -4.41
CA SER A 147 2.22 0.76 -3.24
C SER A 147 1.96 0.03 -1.91
N ALA A 148 1.00 -0.90 -1.90
CA ALA A 148 0.52 -1.57 -0.71
C ALA A 148 0.85 -3.07 -0.72
N PRO A 149 1.46 -3.61 0.35
CA PRO A 149 1.43 -5.03 0.61
C PRO A 149 -0.02 -5.55 0.73
N GLU A 150 -0.22 -6.81 0.35
CA GLU A 150 -1.52 -7.45 0.26
C GLU A 150 -1.57 -8.69 1.15
N CYS A 151 -2.46 -8.66 2.16
CA CYS A 151 -2.86 -9.86 2.89
C CYS A 151 -4.01 -10.52 2.12
N GLN A 152 -3.72 -11.67 1.52
CA GLN A 152 -4.60 -12.32 0.56
C GLN A 152 -5.92 -12.80 1.20
N VAL A 153 -7.04 -12.67 0.49
CA VAL A 153 -8.36 -13.19 0.90
C VAL A 153 -8.90 -14.11 -0.20
N LEU A 154 -8.97 -15.41 0.06
CA LEU A 154 -9.21 -16.38 -1.00
C LEU A 154 -9.98 -17.62 -0.52
N ASP A 155 -10.84 -18.15 -1.39
CA ASP A 155 -11.24 -19.56 -1.33
C ASP A 155 -10.10 -20.44 -1.87
N ASN A 156 -9.27 -20.92 -0.95
CA ASN A 156 -8.07 -21.71 -1.25
C ASN A 156 -8.33 -23.03 -1.99
N GLU A 157 -9.54 -23.59 -1.89
CA GLU A 157 -9.85 -24.90 -2.47
C GLU A 157 -10.38 -24.77 -3.91
N ASN A 158 -11.07 -23.67 -4.22
CA ASN A 158 -11.79 -23.53 -5.48
C ASN A 158 -11.23 -22.45 -6.41
N HIS A 159 -10.59 -21.38 -5.91
CA HIS A 159 -10.02 -20.36 -6.78
C HIS A 159 -8.73 -20.87 -7.45
N PRO A 160 -8.56 -20.74 -8.78
CA PRO A 160 -7.41 -21.30 -9.50
C PRO A 160 -6.06 -20.72 -9.04
N ASP A 161 -6.04 -19.46 -8.60
CA ASP A 161 -4.80 -18.79 -8.16
C ASP A 161 -4.18 -19.41 -6.90
N ALA A 162 -4.96 -20.15 -6.10
CA ALA A 162 -4.44 -20.90 -4.95
C ALA A 162 -3.44 -22.01 -5.33
N LYS A 163 -3.42 -22.41 -6.60
CA LYS A 163 -2.51 -23.41 -7.18
C LYS A 163 -1.36 -22.76 -7.95
N LEU A 164 -1.39 -21.44 -8.12
CA LEU A 164 -0.34 -20.65 -8.74
C LEU A 164 0.63 -20.16 -7.65
N GLY A 165 1.66 -19.44 -8.08
CA GLY A 165 2.72 -18.98 -7.20
C GLY A 165 3.68 -20.10 -6.78
N VAL A 166 4.32 -19.91 -5.63
CA VAL A 166 5.33 -20.82 -5.07
C VAL A 166 4.92 -21.17 -3.64
N ASP A 167 4.92 -22.46 -3.30
CA ASP A 167 4.63 -22.98 -1.95
C ASP A 167 3.35 -22.43 -1.30
N GLY A 168 2.34 -22.10 -2.12
CA GLY A 168 1.06 -21.57 -1.64
C GLY A 168 1.08 -20.09 -1.24
N ASN A 169 2.07 -19.31 -1.68
CA ASN A 169 2.19 -17.87 -1.40
C ASN A 169 1.08 -16.97 -2.00
N ARG A 170 0.07 -17.58 -2.64
CA ARG A 170 -1.15 -16.92 -3.12
C ARG A 170 -2.41 -17.40 -2.42
N LYS A 171 -2.29 -18.19 -1.35
CA LYS A 171 -3.41 -18.61 -0.49
C LYS A 171 -3.74 -17.54 0.55
N SER A 172 -4.92 -17.62 1.16
CA SER A 172 -5.39 -16.66 2.15
C SER A 172 -4.39 -16.42 3.30
N SER A 173 -4.33 -15.17 3.75
CA SER A 173 -3.38 -14.59 4.71
C SER A 173 -1.90 -14.66 4.38
N SER A 174 -1.52 -15.17 3.20
CA SER A 174 -0.18 -14.97 2.65
C SER A 174 0.07 -13.49 2.37
N LEU A 175 1.33 -13.08 2.35
CA LEU A 175 1.74 -11.87 1.64
C LEU A 175 1.76 -12.22 0.15
N TYR A 176 0.78 -11.73 -0.59
CA TYR A 176 0.47 -12.21 -1.94
C TYR A 176 1.69 -12.27 -2.86
N ASP A 177 1.93 -13.44 -3.46
CA ASP A 177 3.03 -13.74 -4.39
C ASP A 177 4.44 -13.65 -3.78
N MET A 178 4.57 -13.47 -2.46
CA MET A 178 5.86 -13.28 -1.77
C MET A 178 6.09 -14.28 -0.63
N ILE A 179 5.21 -14.34 0.37
CA ILE A 179 5.42 -15.17 1.59
C ILE A 179 4.15 -15.98 1.88
N PRO A 180 4.21 -17.33 1.91
CA PRO A 180 3.06 -18.15 2.25
C PRO A 180 2.69 -18.04 3.74
N ALA A 181 1.40 -18.14 4.03
CA ALA A 181 0.88 -18.37 5.38
C ALA A 181 1.16 -19.82 5.83
N ASP A 182 1.87 -19.99 6.94
CA ASP A 182 2.17 -21.27 7.58
C ASP A 182 2.04 -21.14 9.12
N PRO A 183 1.05 -21.79 9.77
CA PRO A 183 0.13 -22.77 9.20
C PRO A 183 -0.93 -22.13 8.27
N GLN A 184 -1.35 -22.88 7.26
CA GLN A 184 -2.53 -22.51 6.46
C GLN A 184 -3.80 -23.07 7.12
N ASN A 185 -4.50 -22.24 7.89
CA ASN A 185 -5.64 -22.62 8.72
C ASN A 185 -6.97 -21.94 8.33
N SER A 186 -7.10 -21.52 7.06
CA SER A 186 -8.33 -20.92 6.54
C SER A 186 -9.51 -21.88 6.61
N LYS A 187 -10.67 -21.36 7.03
CA LYS A 187 -11.93 -22.08 6.99
C LYS A 187 -12.47 -22.15 5.56
N PRO A 188 -13.33 -23.14 5.24
CA PRO A 188 -13.97 -23.23 3.93
C PRO A 188 -14.77 -21.97 3.55
N PHE A 189 -15.03 -21.80 2.25
CA PHE A 189 -15.88 -20.71 1.76
C PHE A 189 -17.24 -20.69 2.47
N GLY A 190 -17.82 -19.49 2.62
CA GLY A 190 -19.06 -19.28 3.37
C GLY A 190 -18.89 -19.20 4.89
N GLU A 191 -17.74 -19.56 5.45
CA GLU A 191 -17.42 -19.36 6.86
C GLU A 191 -16.62 -18.07 7.09
N TRP A 192 -16.78 -17.49 8.29
CA TRP A 192 -16.03 -16.31 8.71
C TRP A 192 -14.66 -16.69 9.23
N ASN A 193 -13.62 -16.16 8.58
CA ASN A 193 -12.25 -16.18 9.04
C ASN A 193 -11.93 -14.89 9.78
N LYS A 194 -11.08 -14.96 10.81
CA LYS A 194 -10.53 -13.79 11.49
C LYS A 194 -9.12 -13.52 10.95
N VAL A 195 -8.81 -12.26 10.68
CA VAL A 195 -7.45 -11.83 10.32
C VAL A 195 -7.00 -10.74 11.28
N LYS A 196 -5.72 -10.78 11.64
CA LYS A 196 -5.04 -9.68 12.32
C LYS A 196 -3.77 -9.32 11.58
N ILE A 197 -3.55 -8.03 11.35
CA ILE A 197 -2.32 -7.51 10.73
C ILE A 197 -1.70 -6.55 11.73
N VAL A 198 -0.50 -6.87 12.20
CA VAL A 198 0.30 -5.97 13.04
C VAL A 198 1.34 -5.32 12.14
N CYS A 199 1.40 -4.00 12.13
CA CYS A 199 2.49 -3.23 11.53
C CYS A 199 3.09 -2.36 12.62
N PHE A 200 4.34 -2.63 13.01
CA PHE A 200 4.99 -1.91 14.09
C PHE A 200 6.47 -1.69 13.79
N LYS A 201 6.85 -0.44 13.54
CA LYS A 201 8.25 -0.02 13.33
C LYS A 201 8.97 -0.85 12.28
N GLY A 202 8.25 -1.22 11.22
CA GLY A 202 8.73 -2.02 10.08
C GLY A 202 8.49 -3.51 10.20
N THR A 203 8.24 -4.05 11.39
CA THR A 203 7.80 -5.45 11.54
C THR A 203 6.35 -5.57 11.13
N VAL A 204 6.04 -6.55 10.29
CA VAL A 204 4.69 -6.90 9.87
C VAL A 204 4.41 -8.37 10.19
N ILE A 205 3.28 -8.64 10.84
CA ILE A 205 2.84 -9.99 11.20
C ILE A 205 1.41 -10.17 10.72
N HIS A 206 1.16 -11.27 10.00
CA HIS A 206 -0.21 -11.71 9.74
C HIS A 206 -0.60 -12.82 10.71
N TYR A 207 -1.82 -12.75 11.19
CA TYR A 207 -2.49 -13.83 11.89
C TYR A 207 -3.75 -14.21 11.12
N GLN A 208 -4.03 -15.50 11.08
CA GLN A 208 -5.29 -16.04 10.57
C GLN A 208 -5.87 -16.96 11.65
N ASN A 209 -7.15 -16.77 11.97
CA ASN A 209 -7.87 -17.54 12.98
C ASN A 209 -7.11 -17.66 14.31
N ASP A 210 -6.62 -16.51 14.81
CA ASP A 210 -5.88 -16.34 16.08
C ASP A 210 -4.48 -16.99 16.14
N GLU A 211 -3.97 -17.52 15.04
CA GLU A 211 -2.60 -18.05 14.92
C GLU A 211 -1.74 -17.16 14.03
N GLN A 212 -0.48 -16.94 14.42
CA GLN A 212 0.51 -16.26 13.57
C GLN A 212 0.86 -17.15 12.39
N VAL A 213 0.80 -16.61 11.17
CA VAL A 213 1.04 -17.39 9.94
C VAL A 213 2.24 -16.91 9.13
N LEU A 214 2.68 -15.67 9.33
CA LEU A 214 3.93 -15.16 8.77
C LEU A 214 4.39 -13.91 9.51
N GLU A 215 5.68 -13.60 9.36
CA GLU A 215 6.31 -12.37 9.83
C GLU A 215 7.37 -11.93 8.82
N TYR A 216 7.48 -10.62 8.61
CA TYR A 216 8.54 -10.04 7.80
C TYR A 216 8.86 -8.61 8.26
N HIS A 217 9.93 -8.04 7.71
CA HIS A 217 10.40 -6.70 8.08
C HIS A 217 10.58 -5.81 6.85
N LEU A 218 9.75 -4.77 6.74
CA LEU A 218 9.84 -3.73 5.73
C LEU A 218 11.17 -2.99 5.79
N TRP A 219 11.58 -2.41 4.66
CA TRP A 219 12.76 -1.54 4.53
C TRP A 219 14.09 -2.22 4.91
N THR A 220 14.12 -3.55 4.84
CA THR A 220 15.32 -4.36 5.03
C THR A 220 15.83 -4.91 3.70
N LYS A 221 17.06 -5.44 3.69
CA LYS A 221 17.57 -6.13 2.50
C LYS A 221 16.75 -7.38 2.15
N ALA A 222 16.20 -8.06 3.17
CA ALA A 222 15.32 -9.20 2.94
C ALA A 222 14.04 -8.78 2.22
N TRP A 223 13.45 -7.64 2.59
CA TRP A 223 12.31 -7.05 1.89
C TRP A 223 12.62 -6.70 0.43
N GLU A 224 13.75 -6.02 0.17
CA GLU A 224 14.17 -5.71 -1.20
C GLU A 224 14.36 -6.97 -2.04
N ASN A 225 14.93 -8.04 -1.47
CA ASN A 225 15.12 -9.30 -2.17
C ASN A 225 13.78 -9.95 -2.53
N LEU A 226 12.81 -9.96 -1.60
CA LEU A 226 11.45 -10.45 -1.90
C LEU A 226 10.81 -9.65 -3.04
N LEU A 227 10.96 -8.33 -3.07
CA LEU A 227 10.44 -7.51 -4.16
C LEU A 227 11.10 -7.87 -5.49
N MET A 228 12.41 -8.05 -5.52
CA MET A 228 13.16 -8.44 -6.72
C MET A 228 12.78 -9.82 -7.28
N GLU A 229 12.29 -10.72 -6.43
CA GLU A 229 11.82 -12.05 -6.80
C GLU A 229 10.33 -12.07 -7.20
N SER A 230 9.58 -11.01 -6.87
CA SER A 230 8.15 -10.87 -7.17
C SER A 230 7.86 -10.25 -8.55
N LYS A 231 6.56 -10.15 -8.88
CA LYS A 231 6.07 -9.36 -10.03
C LYS A 231 6.41 -7.87 -9.97
N PHE A 232 6.73 -7.33 -8.79
CA PHE A 232 7.04 -5.92 -8.54
C PHE A 232 8.54 -5.59 -8.61
N LYS A 233 9.36 -6.50 -9.13
CA LYS A 233 10.82 -6.31 -9.23
C LYS A 233 11.22 -5.03 -9.96
N GLN A 234 12.41 -4.53 -9.63
CA GLN A 234 12.98 -3.36 -10.31
C GLN A 234 13.04 -3.58 -11.82
N GLY A 235 12.56 -2.61 -12.58
CA GLY A 235 12.49 -2.69 -14.04
C GLY A 235 11.35 -3.56 -14.58
N SER A 236 10.36 -3.91 -13.75
CA SER A 236 9.10 -4.48 -14.23
C SER A 236 8.48 -3.57 -15.28
N LYS A 237 8.04 -4.16 -16.41
CA LYS A 237 7.37 -3.43 -17.48
C LYS A 237 5.88 -3.24 -17.18
N ASP A 238 5.31 -4.21 -16.46
CA ASP A 238 3.89 -4.20 -16.09
C ASP A 238 3.66 -3.26 -14.91
N PHE A 239 4.65 -3.13 -14.01
CA PHE A 239 4.58 -2.25 -12.84
C PHE A 239 5.85 -1.38 -12.68
N PRO A 240 6.06 -0.36 -13.55
CA PRO A 240 7.31 0.40 -13.60
C PRO A 240 7.69 1.12 -12.31
N VAL A 241 6.68 1.56 -11.53
CA VAL A 241 6.88 2.35 -10.31
C VAL A 241 6.77 1.54 -9.02
N ALA A 242 6.30 0.29 -9.09
CA ALA A 242 5.98 -0.50 -7.89
C ALA A 242 7.22 -0.80 -7.04
N TYR A 243 8.37 -1.11 -7.65
CA TYR A 243 9.59 -1.36 -6.88
C TYR A 243 10.00 -0.16 -6.03
N GLU A 244 9.92 1.05 -6.58
CA GLU A 244 10.27 2.29 -5.88
C GLU A 244 9.35 2.52 -4.68
N LEU A 245 8.03 2.43 -4.92
CA LEU A 245 7.00 2.65 -3.92
C LEU A 245 7.03 1.60 -2.81
N LEU A 246 7.17 0.32 -3.15
CA LEU A 246 7.20 -0.78 -2.18
C LEU A 246 8.54 -0.85 -1.44
N SER A 247 9.68 -0.56 -2.08
CA SER A 247 10.97 -0.50 -1.37
C SER A 247 10.95 0.57 -0.26
N ASN A 248 10.23 1.67 -0.50
CA ASN A 248 9.96 2.71 0.47
C ASN A 248 8.51 2.66 1.02
N CYS A 249 7.93 1.46 1.19
CA CYS A 249 6.52 1.25 1.56
C CYS A 249 6.06 2.20 2.67
N GLY A 250 4.89 2.83 2.47
CA GLY A 250 4.36 3.91 3.32
C GLY A 250 4.98 5.30 3.07
N GLY A 251 5.76 5.45 1.99
CA GLY A 251 6.39 6.72 1.63
C GLY A 251 7.42 7.22 2.66
N PRO A 252 7.73 8.53 2.68
CA PRO A 252 8.68 9.09 3.64
C PRO A 252 8.21 8.99 5.10
N ASN A 253 6.89 9.04 5.34
CA ASN A 253 6.32 9.03 6.68
C ASN A 253 6.14 7.63 7.27
N LYS A 254 6.24 6.59 6.43
CA LYS A 254 6.00 5.18 6.79
C LYS A 254 4.56 4.92 7.23
N GLU A 255 3.62 5.55 6.53
CA GLU A 255 2.19 5.49 6.82
C GLU A 255 1.39 5.36 5.53
N GLY A 256 0.19 4.82 5.61
CA GLY A 256 -0.72 4.79 4.46
C GLY A 256 -2.07 4.19 4.81
N PHE A 257 -2.93 4.07 3.82
CA PHE A 257 -4.31 3.64 4.02
C PHE A 257 -4.42 2.13 4.23
N ILE A 258 -5.47 1.72 4.93
CA ILE A 258 -5.99 0.35 4.92
C ILE A 258 -7.07 0.28 3.85
N GLY A 259 -7.06 -0.77 3.03
CA GLY A 259 -8.01 -0.92 1.93
C GLY A 259 -8.46 -2.36 1.70
N LEU A 260 -9.53 -2.50 0.92
CA LEU A 260 -10.15 -3.76 0.56
C LEU A 260 -10.26 -3.86 -0.96
N GLN A 261 -9.91 -5.02 -1.51
CA GLN A 261 -9.80 -5.22 -2.95
C GLN A 261 -11.15 -5.51 -3.60
N ASP A 262 -11.37 -4.93 -4.78
CA ASP A 262 -12.35 -5.42 -5.74
C ASP A 262 -11.67 -6.30 -6.79
N HIS A 263 -11.82 -7.62 -6.65
CA HIS A 263 -11.36 -8.60 -7.64
C HIS A 263 -12.55 -9.24 -8.39
N GLY A 264 -13.68 -8.55 -8.43
CA GLY A 264 -14.85 -8.99 -9.19
C GLY A 264 -15.60 -10.18 -8.59
N ASP A 265 -15.32 -10.58 -7.34
CA ASP A 265 -16.00 -11.69 -6.67
C ASP A 265 -16.72 -11.26 -5.39
N ASP A 266 -17.75 -12.01 -4.98
CA ASP A 266 -18.48 -11.74 -3.75
C ASP A 266 -17.62 -12.04 -2.50
N VAL A 267 -17.34 -10.99 -1.72
CA VAL A 267 -16.60 -11.05 -0.44
C VAL A 267 -17.24 -10.10 0.57
N TRP A 268 -17.26 -10.52 1.84
CA TRP A 268 -17.83 -9.75 2.96
C TRP A 268 -16.78 -9.49 4.03
N PHE A 269 -16.81 -8.30 4.63
CA PHE A 269 -15.93 -7.87 5.71
C PHE A 269 -16.72 -7.26 6.87
N ARG A 270 -16.40 -7.61 8.11
CA ARG A 270 -17.06 -7.05 9.31
C ARG A 270 -16.11 -6.97 10.50
N ASN A 271 -16.60 -6.39 11.60
CA ASN A 271 -15.84 -6.24 12.84
C ASN A 271 -14.48 -5.57 12.61
N ILE A 272 -14.45 -4.57 11.72
CA ILE A 272 -13.22 -3.91 11.27
C ILE A 272 -12.82 -2.87 12.30
N LYS A 273 -11.72 -3.14 13.01
CA LYS A 273 -11.21 -2.27 14.06
C LYS A 273 -9.70 -2.15 13.99
N VAL A 274 -9.20 -0.98 14.39
CA VAL A 274 -7.77 -0.67 14.40
C VAL A 274 -7.37 -0.15 15.77
N LYS A 275 -6.22 -0.61 16.27
CA LYS A 275 -5.56 -0.07 17.44
C LYS A 275 -4.28 0.63 17.00
N VAL A 276 -4.15 1.91 17.30
CA VAL A 276 -2.93 2.68 17.02
C VAL A 276 -1.85 2.31 18.04
N LEU A 277 -0.61 2.17 17.58
CA LEU A 277 0.55 1.81 18.40
C LEU A 277 1.59 2.95 18.38
N ASP A 278 2.35 3.11 19.47
CA ASP A 278 3.37 4.17 19.64
C ASP A 278 4.83 3.67 19.50
#